data_AF-A0A9D5K9Q5-F1
#
_entry.id   AF-A0A9D5K9Q5-F1
#
_cell.length_a   1.000
_cell.length_b   1.000
_cell.length_c   1.000
_cell.angle_alpha   90.00
_cell.angle_beta   90.00
_cell.angle_gamma   90.00
#
_symmetry.space_group_name_H-M   'P 1'
#
loop_
_entity.id
_entity.type
_entity.pdbx_description
1 polymer ?
#
loop_
_entity_poly.entity_id
_entity_poly.type
_entity_poly.pdbx_seq_one_letter_code
_entity_poly.pdbx_strand_id
1 'polypeptide(L)'
;MLIILLLLIIRTIPFEASLLICRAGFYIYLLFSERSRRQLLKAEIVLGGKRFRRKQFIKKLAFNVAVMARIGTAFTRRLSETAILEGAEHLEDLIKGNNTAVIATFHYGPWELIAEVFTAKGYKIGALVTKRPGLLVDSYFSSLRRRAGLQITHSLKQATSLTRKGFFMASLFDRTLRAKSNDMNFPYPDYQTSRLPLILAARIRQPLVPVICRFMK
;
A
#
# COMPACT_ATOMS: atom_id res chain seq x y z
N MET A 1 20.03 -3.60 5.03
CA MET A 1 20.75 -4.19 3.89
C MET A 1 20.14 -5.53 3.47
N LEU A 2 20.02 -6.50 4.38
CA LEU A 2 19.47 -7.85 4.12
C LEU A 2 18.09 -7.86 3.42
N ILE A 3 17.16 -7.02 3.87
CA ILE A 3 15.81 -6.95 3.26
C ILE A 3 15.85 -6.49 1.80
N ILE A 4 16.76 -5.59 1.43
CA ILE A 4 16.88 -5.09 0.06
C ILE A 4 17.42 -6.20 -0.83
N LEU A 5 18.47 -6.91 -0.38
CA LEU A 5 19.04 -8.04 -1.10
C LEU A 5 17.98 -9.12 -1.36
N LEU A 6 17.19 -9.47 -0.33
CA LEU A 6 16.10 -10.42 -0.47
C LEU A 6 15.07 -9.96 -1.52
N LEU A 7 14.66 -8.68 -1.50
CA LEU A 7 13.72 -8.15 -2.49
C LEU A 7 14.30 -8.13 -3.91
N LEU A 8 15.61 -7.90 -4.06
CA LEU A 8 16.29 -7.99 -5.36
C LEU A 8 16.32 -9.43 -5.87
N ILE A 9 16.60 -10.42 -5.02
CA ILE A 9 16.54 -11.84 -5.38
C ILE A 9 15.10 -12.22 -5.77
N ILE A 10 14.12 -11.87 -4.96
CA ILE A 10 12.70 -12.12 -5.24
C ILE A 10 12.30 -11.56 -6.59
N ARG A 11 12.81 -10.38 -6.97
CA ARG A 11 12.52 -9.70 -8.23
C ARG A 11 13.05 -10.44 -9.46
N THR A 12 14.21 -11.10 -9.38
CA THR A 12 14.91 -11.65 -10.55
C THR A 12 14.57 -13.10 -10.86
N ILE A 13 14.25 -13.90 -9.84
CA ILE A 13 13.89 -15.31 -10.01
C ILE A 13 12.49 -15.50 -10.63
N PRO A 14 12.14 -16.70 -11.13
CA PRO A 14 10.78 -17.01 -11.59
C PRO A 14 9.72 -16.71 -10.53
N PHE A 15 8.52 -16.30 -10.97
CA PHE A 15 7.48 -15.84 -10.07
C PHE A 15 7.05 -16.93 -9.08
N GLU A 16 6.89 -18.16 -9.55
CA GLU A 16 6.51 -19.35 -8.78
C GLU A 16 7.54 -19.64 -7.69
N ALA A 17 8.83 -19.61 -8.04
CA ALA A 17 9.93 -19.77 -7.09
C ALA A 17 9.90 -18.65 -6.03
N SER A 18 9.64 -17.41 -6.45
CA SER A 18 9.53 -16.28 -5.52
C SER A 18 8.37 -16.44 -4.53
N LEU A 19 7.25 -17.03 -4.95
CA LEU A 19 6.13 -17.34 -4.04
C LEU A 19 6.53 -18.38 -3.00
N LEU A 20 7.28 -19.41 -3.38
CA LEU A 20 7.74 -20.44 -2.44
C LEU A 20 8.71 -19.84 -1.41
N ILE A 21 9.70 -19.06 -1.86
CA ILE A 21 10.66 -18.39 -0.98
C ILE A 21 9.95 -17.43 -0.02
N CYS A 22 9.02 -16.60 -0.52
CA CYS A 22 8.27 -15.68 0.34
C CYS A 22 7.42 -16.44 1.38
N ARG A 23 6.74 -17.53 0.99
CA ARG A 23 5.95 -18.35 1.93
C ARG A 23 6.83 -18.97 3.00
N ALA A 24 7.93 -19.62 2.62
CA ALA A 24 8.88 -20.21 3.55
C ALA A 24 9.45 -19.14 4.49
N GLY A 25 9.85 -17.99 3.95
CA GLY A 25 10.33 -16.85 4.73
C GLY A 25 9.33 -16.36 5.78
N PHE A 26 8.03 -16.30 5.46
CA PHE A 26 7.01 -15.96 6.44
C PHE A 26 6.84 -17.01 7.53
N TYR A 27 6.86 -18.30 7.18
CA TYR A 27 6.81 -19.37 8.20
C TYR A 27 8.02 -19.33 9.13
N ILE A 28 9.23 -19.16 8.57
CA ILE A 28 10.47 -18.99 9.33
C ILE A 28 10.37 -17.75 10.24
N TYR A 29 9.92 -16.61 9.71
CA TYR A 29 9.74 -15.40 10.49
C TYR A 29 8.77 -15.60 11.68
N LEU A 30 7.72 -16.40 11.52
CA LEU A 30 6.80 -16.72 12.61
C LEU A 30 7.43 -17.56 13.72
N LEU A 31 8.48 -18.36 13.44
CA LEU A 31 9.20 -19.08 14.48
C LEU A 31 9.87 -18.10 15.47
N PHE A 32 10.41 -16.99 14.94
CA PHE A 32 11.18 -16.02 15.73
C PHE A 32 10.35 -14.81 16.20
N SER A 33 9.24 -14.48 15.53
CA SER A 33 8.45 -13.29 15.84
C SER A 33 7.23 -13.63 16.70
N GLU A 34 7.42 -13.63 18.03
CA GLU A 34 6.31 -13.81 18.98
C GLU A 34 5.20 -12.78 18.77
N ARG A 35 5.57 -11.51 18.54
CA ARG A 35 4.62 -10.43 18.23
C ARG A 35 3.71 -10.82 17.07
N SER A 36 4.27 -11.34 15.98
CA SER A 36 3.48 -11.70 14.78
C SER A 36 2.59 -12.90 15.04
N ARG A 37 3.06 -13.88 15.81
CA ARG A 37 2.23 -15.03 16.25
C ARG A 37 1.02 -14.56 17.05
N ARG A 38 1.22 -13.67 18.04
CA ARG A 38 0.13 -13.09 18.85
C ARG A 38 -0.87 -12.31 18.00
N GLN A 39 -0.39 -11.51 17.04
CA GLN A 39 -1.26 -10.74 16.13
C GLN A 39 -2.11 -11.64 15.21
N LEU A 40 -1.53 -12.72 14.69
CA LEU A 40 -2.28 -13.70 13.89
C LEU A 40 -3.33 -14.46 14.70
N LEU A 41 -2.99 -14.86 15.94
CA LEU A 41 -3.95 -15.50 16.84
C LEU A 41 -5.10 -14.56 17.19
N LYS A 42 -4.79 -13.29 17.48
CA LYS A 42 -5.81 -12.27 17.73
C LYS A 42 -6.73 -12.08 16.53
N ALA A 43 -6.19 -11.98 15.32
CA ALA A 43 -6.99 -11.87 14.11
C ALA A 43 -7.91 -13.08 13.90
N GLU A 44 -7.43 -14.28 14.22
CA GLU A 44 -8.19 -15.53 14.15
C GLU A 44 -9.35 -15.57 15.15
N ILE A 45 -9.13 -15.09 16.38
CA ILE A 45 -10.17 -14.97 17.42
C ILE A 45 -11.22 -13.92 17.03
N VAL A 46 -10.79 -12.72 16.62
CA VAL A 46 -11.68 -11.58 16.35
C VAL A 46 -12.51 -11.78 15.08
N LEU A 47 -11.91 -12.32 14.01
CA LEU A 47 -12.60 -12.51 12.72
C LEU A 47 -13.31 -13.86 12.62
N GLY A 48 -12.88 -14.84 13.42
CA GLY A 48 -13.33 -16.23 13.33
C GLY A 48 -12.74 -16.99 12.14
N GLY A 49 -12.64 -18.30 12.28
CA GLY A 49 -12.00 -19.21 11.31
C GLY A 49 -12.63 -19.24 9.91
N LYS A 50 -13.90 -18.79 9.77
CA LYS A 50 -14.57 -18.64 8.46
C LYS A 50 -14.03 -17.44 7.67
N ARG A 51 -13.73 -16.33 8.35
CA ARG A 51 -13.28 -15.07 7.70
C ARG A 51 -11.76 -14.97 7.63
N PHE A 52 -11.05 -15.57 8.59
CA PHE A 52 -9.59 -15.53 8.64
C PHE A 52 -8.99 -16.92 8.81
N ARG A 53 -8.11 -17.30 7.88
CA ARG A 53 -7.31 -18.52 7.97
C ARG A 53 -5.84 -18.19 7.79
N ARG A 54 -5.04 -18.46 8.81
CA ARG A 54 -3.60 -18.13 8.84
C ARG A 54 -2.84 -18.60 7.58
N LYS A 55 -3.06 -19.84 7.15
CA LYS A 55 -2.42 -20.42 5.95
C LYS A 55 -2.78 -19.64 4.68
N GLN A 56 -4.03 -19.21 4.53
CA GLN A 56 -4.47 -18.42 3.37
C GLN A 56 -3.91 -16.99 3.44
N PHE A 57 -3.87 -16.39 4.64
CA PHE A 57 -3.27 -15.09 4.85
C PHE A 57 -1.79 -15.07 4.47
N ILE A 58 -1.00 -16.06 4.93
CA ILE A 58 0.43 -16.17 4.57
C ILE A 58 0.62 -16.33 3.06
N LYS A 59 -0.22 -17.13 2.39
CA LYS A 59 -0.18 -17.26 0.93
C LYS A 59 -0.40 -15.92 0.22
N LYS A 60 -1.37 -15.12 0.67
CA LYS A 60 -1.65 -13.79 0.13
C LYS A 60 -0.52 -12.81 0.44
N LEU A 61 0.03 -12.84 1.65
CA LEU A 61 1.14 -11.97 2.03
C LEU A 61 2.40 -12.26 1.21
N ALA A 62 2.72 -13.54 0.97
CA ALA A 62 3.79 -13.95 0.09
C ALA A 62 3.60 -13.45 -1.34
N PHE A 63 2.38 -13.54 -1.85
CA PHE A 63 2.02 -12.98 -3.16
C PHE A 63 2.25 -11.47 -3.21
N ASN A 64 1.77 -10.72 -2.20
CA ASN A 64 1.93 -9.27 -2.13
C ASN A 64 3.41 -8.86 -2.14
N VAL A 65 4.27 -9.53 -1.37
CA VAL A 65 5.72 -9.24 -1.36
C VAL A 65 6.37 -9.57 -2.70
N ALA A 66 6.01 -10.69 -3.33
CA ALA A 66 6.52 -11.07 -4.63
C ALA A 66 6.16 -10.07 -5.73
N VAL A 67 4.94 -9.51 -5.68
CA VAL A 67 4.49 -8.42 -6.55
C VAL A 67 5.21 -7.11 -6.22
N MET A 68 5.26 -6.72 -4.94
CA MET A 68 5.93 -5.49 -4.51
C MET A 68 7.38 -5.44 -5.02
N ALA A 69 8.14 -6.52 -4.87
CA ALA A 69 9.51 -6.61 -5.36
C ALA A 69 9.64 -6.36 -6.87
N ARG A 70 8.59 -6.66 -7.64
CA ARG A 70 8.53 -6.54 -9.10
C ARG A 70 7.94 -5.24 -9.61
N ILE A 71 7.58 -4.30 -8.75
CA ILE A 71 7.00 -3.01 -9.17
C ILE A 71 7.88 -2.30 -10.21
N GLY A 72 7.21 -1.75 -11.22
CA GLY A 72 7.75 -1.16 -12.44
C GLY A 72 8.54 -2.11 -13.35
N THR A 73 8.34 -3.42 -13.24
CA THR A 73 8.78 -4.37 -14.29
C THR A 73 7.71 -4.52 -15.35
N ALA A 74 8.04 -5.15 -16.48
CA ALA A 74 7.05 -5.55 -17.48
C ALA A 74 5.91 -6.42 -16.87
N PHE A 75 6.24 -7.25 -15.89
CA PHE A 75 5.26 -8.09 -15.19
C PHE A 75 4.19 -7.25 -14.47
N THR A 76 4.58 -6.31 -13.62
CA THR A 76 3.61 -5.48 -12.89
C THR A 76 2.92 -4.46 -13.78
N ARG A 77 3.57 -3.99 -14.86
CA ARG A 77 2.96 -3.07 -15.83
C ARG A 77 1.78 -3.75 -16.54
N ARG A 78 1.98 -4.97 -17.04
CA ARG A 78 0.91 -5.77 -17.64
C ARG A 78 -0.22 -6.07 -16.66
N LEU A 79 0.10 -6.36 -15.40
CA LEU A 79 -0.92 -6.52 -14.35
C LEU A 79 -1.70 -5.22 -14.12
N SER A 80 -1.02 -4.07 -14.16
CA SER A 80 -1.63 -2.76 -13.90
C SER A 80 -2.53 -2.31 -15.05
N GLU A 81 -2.14 -2.58 -16.29
CA GLU A 81 -2.93 -2.31 -17.50
C GLU A 81 -4.24 -3.12 -17.51
N THR A 82 -4.17 -4.39 -17.10
CA THR A 82 -5.30 -5.33 -17.04
C THR A 82 -6.13 -5.21 -15.75
N ALA A 83 -5.71 -4.39 -14.78
CA ALA A 83 -6.47 -4.17 -13.56
C ALA A 83 -7.81 -3.49 -13.85
N ILE A 84 -8.84 -3.96 -13.16
CA ILE A 84 -10.18 -3.37 -13.16
C ILE A 84 -10.26 -2.38 -12.01
N LEU A 85 -10.69 -1.15 -12.30
CA LEU A 85 -10.95 -0.12 -11.29
C LEU A 85 -12.45 -0.02 -11.07
N GLU A 86 -12.95 -0.74 -10.08
CA GLU A 86 -14.35 -0.64 -9.62
C GLU A 86 -14.55 0.73 -8.95
N GLY A 87 -15.62 1.46 -9.33
CA GLY A 87 -15.88 2.82 -8.82
C GLY A 87 -15.06 3.92 -9.51
N ALA A 88 -14.53 3.68 -10.70
CA ALA A 88 -13.73 4.66 -11.45
C ALA A 88 -14.52 5.93 -11.79
N GLU A 89 -15.83 5.83 -11.96
CA GLU A 89 -16.75 6.94 -12.21
C GLU A 89 -16.62 8.05 -11.16
N HIS A 90 -16.36 7.69 -9.89
CA HIS A 90 -16.14 8.66 -8.82
C HIS A 90 -14.88 9.51 -9.02
N LEU A 91 -13.83 8.93 -9.63
CA LEU A 91 -12.61 9.67 -9.95
C LEU A 91 -12.78 10.49 -11.22
N GLU A 92 -13.49 9.97 -12.22
CA GLU A 92 -13.78 10.66 -13.47
C GLU A 92 -14.60 11.93 -13.24
N ASP A 93 -15.62 11.86 -12.38
CA ASP A 93 -16.44 13.02 -12.05
C ASP A 93 -15.66 14.12 -11.32
N LEU A 94 -14.69 13.74 -10.48
CA LEU A 94 -13.75 14.70 -9.90
C LEU A 94 -12.90 15.36 -10.98
N ILE A 95 -12.38 14.60 -11.93
CA ILE A 95 -11.52 15.12 -13.01
C ILE A 95 -12.31 16.08 -13.92
N LYS A 96 -13.56 15.75 -14.28
CA LYS A 96 -14.44 16.64 -15.07
C LYS A 96 -14.62 18.00 -14.40
N GLY A 97 -14.66 18.03 -13.06
CA GLY A 97 -14.72 19.26 -12.27
C GLY A 97 -13.37 19.94 -12.00
N ASN A 98 -12.26 19.49 -12.62
CA ASN A 98 -10.88 19.89 -12.31
C ASN A 98 -10.51 19.71 -10.82
N ASN A 99 -11.16 18.75 -10.15
CA ASN A 99 -10.92 18.41 -8.76
C ASN A 99 -9.93 17.24 -8.63
N THR A 100 -9.46 17.04 -7.41
CA THR A 100 -8.58 15.92 -7.04
C THR A 100 -9.13 15.24 -5.79
N ALA A 101 -8.45 14.24 -5.25
CA ALA A 101 -8.84 13.62 -4.00
C ALA A 101 -7.62 13.15 -3.21
N VAL A 102 -7.83 12.92 -1.92
CA VAL A 102 -6.94 12.08 -1.12
C VAL A 102 -7.35 10.63 -1.30
N ILE A 103 -6.45 9.82 -1.84
CA ILE A 103 -6.63 8.37 -1.96
C ILE A 103 -6.17 7.74 -0.65
N ALA A 104 -7.13 7.27 0.14
CA ALA A 104 -6.85 6.62 1.42
C ALA A 104 -6.81 5.10 1.22
N THR A 105 -5.71 4.47 1.62
CA THR A 105 -5.57 3.01 1.54
C THR A 105 -5.01 2.41 2.82
N PHE A 106 -4.92 1.09 2.86
CA PHE A 106 -4.42 0.30 3.99
C PHE A 106 -3.27 -0.59 3.49
N HIS A 107 -2.45 -1.16 4.38
CA HIS A 107 -1.54 -2.25 4.03
C HIS A 107 -2.32 -3.55 3.77
N TYR A 108 -3.22 -3.51 2.80
CA TYR A 108 -4.11 -4.58 2.40
C TYR A 108 -3.91 -4.89 0.91
N GLY A 109 -3.74 -6.19 0.60
CA GLY A 109 -3.44 -6.63 -0.75
C GLY A 109 -2.11 -6.06 -1.28
N PRO A 110 -1.90 -6.06 -2.61
CA PRO A 110 -0.71 -5.46 -3.23
C PRO A 110 -0.86 -3.94 -3.33
N TRP A 111 -1.07 -3.25 -2.20
CA TRP A 111 -1.41 -1.83 -2.17
C TRP A 111 -0.38 -0.94 -2.90
N GLU A 112 0.88 -1.37 -3.01
CA GLU A 112 1.89 -0.67 -3.79
C GLU A 112 1.59 -0.63 -5.30
N LEU A 113 0.81 -1.59 -5.82
CA LEU A 113 0.33 -1.57 -7.21
C LEU A 113 -0.70 -0.46 -7.48
N ILE A 114 -1.35 0.10 -6.46
CA ILE A 114 -2.36 1.16 -6.67
C ILE A 114 -1.77 2.32 -7.47
N ALA A 115 -0.52 2.70 -7.17
CA ALA A 115 0.14 3.77 -7.91
C ALA A 115 0.38 3.41 -9.39
N GLU A 116 0.79 2.18 -9.65
CA GLU A 116 1.09 1.69 -11.01
C GLU A 116 -0.21 1.53 -11.82
N VAL A 117 -1.29 1.04 -11.19
CA VAL A 117 -2.64 0.99 -11.77
C VAL A 117 -3.14 2.39 -12.09
N PHE A 118 -3.08 3.33 -11.15
CA PHE A 118 -3.53 4.70 -11.38
C PHE A 118 -2.75 5.35 -12.53
N THR A 119 -1.43 5.18 -12.54
CA THR A 119 -0.56 5.68 -13.62
C THR A 119 -0.92 5.04 -14.96
N ALA A 120 -1.16 3.72 -15.01
CA ALA A 120 -1.52 3.00 -16.23
C ALA A 120 -2.89 3.43 -16.78
N LYS A 121 -3.81 3.87 -15.91
CA LYS A 121 -5.12 4.43 -16.30
C LYS A 121 -5.07 5.95 -16.58
N GLY A 122 -3.89 6.56 -16.59
CA GLY A 122 -3.70 7.97 -16.93
C GLY A 122 -3.92 8.95 -15.76
N TYR A 123 -4.14 8.46 -14.54
CA TYR A 123 -4.28 9.32 -13.37
C TYR A 123 -2.92 9.75 -12.83
N LYS A 124 -2.78 11.04 -12.51
CA LYS A 124 -1.61 11.56 -11.81
C LYS A 124 -1.73 11.25 -10.32
N ILE A 125 -0.77 10.54 -9.75
CA ILE A 125 -0.80 10.16 -8.33
C ILE A 125 0.49 10.54 -7.62
N GLY A 126 0.38 11.09 -6.42
CA GLY A 126 1.49 11.46 -5.57
C GLY A 126 1.28 11.03 -4.13
N ALA A 127 2.32 11.03 -3.30
CA ALA A 127 2.21 10.66 -1.89
C ALA A 127 3.12 11.52 -1.00
N LEU A 128 2.60 11.87 0.18
CA LEU A 128 3.38 12.50 1.24
C LEU A 128 4.15 11.42 2.02
N VAL A 129 5.47 11.34 1.79
CA VAL A 129 6.32 10.32 2.39
C VAL A 129 7.22 10.94 3.45
N THR A 130 7.21 10.36 4.65
CA THR A 130 8.19 10.68 5.70
C THR A 130 9.53 10.05 5.34
N LYS A 131 10.62 10.84 5.35
CA LYS A 131 11.98 10.31 5.22
C LYS A 131 12.24 9.25 6.28
N ARG A 132 12.79 8.10 5.89
CA ARG A 132 13.17 7.03 6.81
C ARG A 132 14.65 7.12 7.18
N PRO A 133 15.04 6.73 8.41
CA PRO A 133 16.45 6.55 8.75
C PRO A 133 17.07 5.43 7.88
N GLY A 134 18.28 5.67 7.36
CA GLY A 134 19.01 4.76 6.49
C GLY A 134 18.87 5.09 4.99
N LEU A 135 19.87 5.78 4.44
CA LEU A 135 19.88 6.30 3.06
C LEU A 135 19.59 5.22 2.00
N LEU A 136 20.14 4.01 2.15
CA LEU A 136 19.95 2.93 1.18
C LEU A 136 18.51 2.41 1.13
N VAL A 137 17.87 2.27 2.30
CA VAL A 137 16.49 1.79 2.39
C VAL A 137 15.52 2.84 1.85
N ASP A 138 15.73 4.10 2.22
CA ASP A 138 14.91 5.22 1.74
C ASP A 138 15.04 5.39 0.22
N SER A 139 16.27 5.31 -0.30
CA SER A 139 16.55 5.35 -1.74
C SER A 139 15.88 4.20 -2.50
N TYR A 140 15.99 2.96 -2.01
CA TYR A 140 15.37 1.80 -2.64
C TYR A 140 13.84 1.95 -2.74
N PHE A 141 13.16 2.27 -1.64
CA PHE A 141 11.70 2.42 -1.66
C PHE A 141 11.25 3.66 -2.44
N SER A 142 12.01 4.75 -2.42
CA SER A 142 11.73 5.92 -3.26
C SER A 142 11.87 5.60 -4.75
N SER A 143 12.88 4.81 -5.11
CA SER A 143 13.09 4.31 -6.47
C SER A 143 11.94 3.39 -6.91
N LEU A 144 11.46 2.51 -6.02
CA LEU A 144 10.31 1.66 -6.28
C LEU A 144 9.02 2.46 -6.51
N ARG A 145 8.76 3.48 -5.67
CA ARG A 145 7.62 4.39 -5.85
C ARG A 145 7.66 5.17 -7.16
N ARG A 146 8.82 5.72 -7.52
CA ARG A 146 9.00 6.43 -8.81
C ARG A 146 8.77 5.49 -9.99
N ARG A 147 9.25 4.25 -9.92
CA ARG A 147 8.99 3.23 -10.94
C ARG A 147 7.51 2.88 -11.10
N ALA A 148 6.72 3.00 -10.04
CA ALA A 148 5.26 2.86 -10.07
C ALA A 148 4.52 4.11 -10.60
N GLY A 149 5.25 5.16 -11.00
CA GLY A 149 4.66 6.45 -11.42
C GLY A 149 4.24 7.37 -10.27
N LEU A 150 4.55 7.02 -9.01
CA LEU A 150 4.16 7.81 -7.85
C LEU A 150 5.08 9.02 -7.65
N GLN A 151 4.51 10.22 -7.68
CA GLN A 151 5.22 11.45 -7.34
C GLN A 151 5.41 11.57 -5.82
N ILE A 152 6.67 11.64 -5.37
CA ILE A 152 6.97 11.74 -3.93
C ILE A 152 7.06 13.21 -3.51
N THR A 153 6.48 13.52 -2.36
CA THR A 153 6.69 14.80 -1.66
C THR A 153 6.95 14.58 -0.17
N HIS A 154 7.61 15.54 0.47
CA HIS A 154 7.95 15.50 1.90
C HIS A 154 7.29 16.61 2.73
N SER A 155 6.49 17.48 2.11
CA SER A 155 5.79 18.56 2.83
C SER A 155 4.36 18.74 2.37
N LEU A 156 3.50 19.20 3.27
CA LEU A 156 2.12 19.53 2.95
C LEU A 156 2.03 20.64 1.89
N LYS A 157 2.94 21.61 1.91
CA LYS A 157 2.99 22.69 0.89
C LYS A 157 3.19 22.13 -0.52
N GLN A 158 4.14 21.20 -0.67
CA GLN A 158 4.37 20.54 -1.96
C GLN A 158 3.22 19.61 -2.34
N ALA A 159 2.62 18.89 -1.39
CA ALA A 159 1.41 18.11 -1.65
C ALA A 159 0.26 18.98 -2.21
N THR A 160 0.01 20.16 -1.63
CA THR A 160 -0.96 21.12 -2.16
C THR A 160 -0.58 21.66 -3.55
N SER A 161 0.72 21.78 -3.85
CA SER A 161 1.17 22.17 -5.20
C SER A 161 0.90 21.06 -6.23
N LEU A 162 1.06 19.80 -5.85
CA LEU A 162 0.75 18.66 -6.72
C LEU A 162 -0.75 18.56 -7.01
N THR A 163 -1.63 18.79 -6.04
CA THR A 163 -3.08 18.74 -6.28
C THR A 163 -3.53 19.80 -7.29
N ARG A 164 -2.94 21.00 -7.27
CA ARG A 164 -3.17 22.03 -8.30
C ARG A 164 -2.72 21.62 -9.71
N LYS A 165 -1.85 20.62 -9.82
CA LYS A 165 -1.40 20.03 -11.09
C LYS A 165 -2.22 18.78 -11.50
N GLY A 166 -3.32 18.52 -10.79
CA GLY A 166 -4.22 17.39 -11.03
C GLY A 166 -3.77 16.09 -10.38
N PHE A 167 -2.86 16.10 -9.41
CA PHE A 167 -2.45 14.88 -8.71
C PHE A 167 -3.45 14.49 -7.62
N PHE A 168 -3.88 13.23 -7.65
CA PHE A 168 -4.44 12.54 -6.50
C PHE A 168 -3.35 12.30 -5.45
N MET A 169 -3.67 12.51 -4.17
CA MET A 169 -2.70 12.33 -3.09
C MET A 169 -2.98 11.06 -2.29
N ALA A 170 -2.12 10.05 -2.44
CA ALA A 170 -2.19 8.79 -1.72
C ALA A 170 -1.63 8.89 -0.29
N SER A 171 -2.32 8.26 0.65
CA SER A 171 -1.91 8.16 2.05
C SER A 171 -2.44 6.88 2.71
N LEU A 172 -1.69 6.35 3.66
CA LEU A 172 -2.02 5.12 4.40
C LEU A 172 -2.79 5.47 5.69
N PHE A 173 -3.93 4.80 5.89
CA PHE A 173 -4.82 5.00 7.03
C PHE A 173 -4.38 4.21 8.28
N ASP A 174 -3.59 3.14 8.11
CA ASP A 174 -3.21 2.17 9.15
C ASP A 174 -1.79 2.34 9.69
N ARG A 175 -1.19 3.52 9.47
CA ARG A 175 0.16 3.81 9.97
C ARG A 175 0.12 4.20 11.45
N THR A 176 0.56 3.26 12.30
CA THR A 176 0.45 3.30 13.78
C THR A 176 1.46 4.20 14.50
N LEU A 177 2.62 4.53 13.92
CA LEU A 177 3.71 5.23 14.64
C LEU A 177 3.38 6.64 15.18
N ARG A 178 2.28 7.26 14.76
CA ARG A 178 1.82 8.58 15.23
C ARG A 178 0.31 8.64 15.49
N ALA A 179 -0.36 7.50 15.46
CA ALA A 179 -1.80 7.43 15.67
C ALA A 179 -2.05 7.55 17.18
N LYS A 180 -2.73 8.65 17.58
CA LYS A 180 -2.88 9.00 19.01
C LYS A 180 -4.05 8.30 19.70
N SER A 181 -4.94 7.64 18.97
CA SER A 181 -6.11 7.02 19.57
C SER A 181 -6.88 6.13 18.60
N ASN A 182 -7.68 5.21 19.16
CA ASN A 182 -8.66 4.39 18.46
C ASN A 182 -9.97 5.17 18.24
N ASP A 183 -9.89 6.43 17.80
CA ASP A 183 -11.04 7.37 17.73
C ASP A 183 -12.18 6.88 16.82
N MET A 184 -11.90 5.90 15.99
CA MET A 184 -12.80 5.45 14.92
C MET A 184 -13.61 4.20 15.34
N ASN A 185 -13.60 3.81 16.62
CA ASN A 185 -14.32 2.65 17.15
C ASN A 185 -14.13 1.37 16.32
N PHE A 186 -12.90 1.09 15.87
CA PHE A 186 -12.64 -0.16 15.14
C PHE A 186 -12.84 -1.36 16.08
N PRO A 187 -13.31 -2.52 15.58
CA PRO A 187 -13.47 -3.75 16.36
C PRO A 187 -12.14 -4.35 16.84
N TYR A 188 -11.02 -3.69 16.54
CA TYR A 188 -9.69 -4.00 17.03
C TYR A 188 -9.26 -2.95 18.04
N PRO A 189 -9.35 -3.24 19.35
CA PRO A 189 -9.11 -2.25 20.41
C PRO A 189 -7.68 -1.69 20.44
N ASP A 190 -6.71 -2.39 19.83
CA ASP A 190 -5.31 -1.98 19.69
C ASP A 190 -4.96 -1.40 18.31
N TYR A 191 -5.94 -1.28 17.42
CA TYR A 191 -5.70 -0.74 16.10
C TYR A 191 -5.71 0.78 16.16
N GLN A 192 -4.59 1.38 15.77
CA GLN A 192 -4.45 2.82 15.75
C GLN A 192 -4.46 3.30 14.31
N THR A 193 -5.31 4.29 14.02
CA THR A 193 -5.44 4.85 12.67
C THR A 193 -4.75 6.18 12.54
N SER A 194 -4.07 6.38 11.42
CA SER A 194 -3.45 7.64 11.08
C SER A 194 -4.53 8.68 10.73
N ARG A 195 -4.51 9.84 11.40
CA ARG A 195 -5.30 11.01 11.00
C ARG A 195 -4.75 11.73 9.77
N LEU A 196 -3.59 11.30 9.23
CA LEU A 196 -2.92 11.98 8.12
C LEU A 196 -3.80 12.12 6.85
N PRO A 197 -4.52 11.07 6.40
CA PRO A 197 -5.41 11.22 5.24
C PRO A 197 -6.49 12.28 5.45
N LEU A 198 -7.08 12.35 6.65
CA LEU A 198 -8.10 13.33 7.03
C LEU A 198 -7.53 14.75 7.06
N ILE A 199 -6.36 14.94 7.69
CA ILE A 199 -5.66 16.23 7.74
C ILE A 199 -5.31 16.70 6.33
N LEU A 200 -4.83 15.78 5.49
CA LEU A 200 -4.48 16.09 4.11
C LEU A 200 -5.72 16.53 3.33
N ALA A 201 -6.82 15.79 3.42
CA ALA A 201 -8.08 16.08 2.74
C ALA A 201 -8.63 17.47 3.14
N ALA A 202 -8.67 17.75 4.45
CA ALA A 202 -9.06 19.04 4.97
C ALA A 202 -8.12 20.18 4.49
N ARG A 203 -6.81 19.93 4.46
CA ARG A 203 -5.81 20.91 4.03
C ARG A 203 -5.94 21.27 2.54
N ILE A 204 -6.20 20.29 1.69
CA ILE A 204 -6.35 20.50 0.24
C ILE A 204 -7.78 20.85 -0.17
N ARG A 205 -8.75 20.74 0.76
CA ARG A 205 -10.20 20.94 0.55
C ARG A 205 -10.74 20.05 -0.58
N GLN A 206 -10.39 18.77 -0.54
CA GLN A 206 -10.82 17.77 -1.51
C GLN A 206 -11.31 16.53 -0.78
N PRO A 207 -12.19 15.72 -1.41
CA PRO A 207 -12.73 14.53 -0.78
C PRO A 207 -11.64 13.49 -0.49
N LEU A 208 -11.95 12.62 0.48
CA LEU A 208 -11.18 11.42 0.77
C LEU A 208 -11.89 10.23 0.11
N VAL A 209 -11.18 9.54 -0.77
CA VAL A 209 -11.68 8.36 -1.49
C VAL A 209 -10.94 7.12 -0.99
N PRO A 210 -11.63 6.17 -0.34
CA PRO A 210 -11.01 4.92 0.09
C PRO A 210 -10.76 4.01 -1.12
N VAL A 211 -9.54 3.48 -1.22
CA VAL A 211 -9.14 2.54 -2.29
C VAL A 211 -8.43 1.35 -1.68
N ILE A 212 -8.84 0.15 -2.08
CA ILE A 212 -8.15 -1.10 -1.75
C ILE A 212 -7.78 -1.83 -3.03
N CYS A 213 -6.65 -2.54 -3.02
CA CYS A 213 -6.25 -3.39 -4.12
C CYS A 213 -6.34 -4.85 -3.70
N ARG A 214 -6.92 -5.70 -4.54
CA ARG A 214 -6.99 -7.15 -4.32
C ARG A 214 -6.94 -7.88 -5.66
N PHE A 215 -6.43 -9.10 -5.65
CA PHE A 215 -6.61 -10.01 -6.77
C PHE A 215 -8.01 -10.63 -6.68
N MET A 216 -8.71 -10.70 -7.83
CA MET A 216 -9.90 -11.51 -7.96
C MET A 216 -9.51 -12.99 -7.86
N LYS A 217 -10.41 -13.80 -7.30
CA LYS A 217 -10.19 -15.25 -7.15
C LYS A 217 -10.20 -15.93 -8.50
#